data_AF-A0A2W0B4Y6-F1
#
_entry.id   AF-A0A2W0B4Y6-F1
#
_cell.length_a   1.000
_cell.length_b   1.000
_cell.length_c   1.000
_cell.angle_alpha   90.00
_cell.angle_beta   90.00
_cell.angle_gamma   90.00
#
_symmetry.space_group_name_H-M   'P 1'
#
loop_
_entity.id
_entity.type
_entity.pdbx_description
1 polymer ?
#
loop_
_entity_poly.entity_id
_entity_poly.type
_entity_poly.pdbx_seq_one_letter_code
_entity_poly.pdbx_strand_id
1 'polypeptide(L)' 'MAASIANAFVQPSGNLLPEVREYPKKIVIRSQNRIFLQTVSEIDHLTAAANYVQIHTNGQMFRIRSTINAIE' A
#
# COMPACT_ATOMS: atom_id res chain seq x y z
N MET A 1 -7.26 -46.01 -9.04
CA MET A 1 -7.65 -44.89 -9.92
C MET A 1 -7.44 -43.59 -9.15
N ALA A 2 -6.49 -42.77 -9.63
CA ALA A 2 -6.19 -41.37 -9.32
C ALA A 2 -6.29 -40.84 -7.86
N ALA A 3 -5.13 -40.60 -7.26
CA ALA A 3 -4.93 -39.62 -6.20
C ALA A 3 -4.96 -38.20 -6.80
N SER A 4 -5.57 -37.22 -6.10
CA SER A 4 -5.37 -35.80 -6.39
C SER A 4 -4.88 -35.09 -5.13
N ILE A 5 -3.56 -34.91 -5.19
CA ILE A 5 -2.60 -34.24 -4.34
C ILE A 5 -3.05 -32.90 -3.75
N ALA A 6 -2.71 -32.72 -2.47
CA ALA A 6 -2.64 -31.45 -1.80
C ALA A 6 -1.74 -30.48 -2.58
N ASN A 7 -2.25 -29.30 -2.93
CA ASN A 7 -1.42 -28.21 -3.43
C ASN A 7 -0.60 -27.66 -2.27
N ALA A 8 0.60 -28.21 -2.12
CA ALA A 8 1.67 -27.64 -1.32
C ALA A 8 1.96 -26.22 -1.81
N PHE A 9 1.84 -25.24 -0.92
CA PHE A 9 2.49 -23.95 -1.07
C PHE A 9 4.01 -24.19 -1.07
N VAL A 10 4.57 -24.46 -2.24
CA VAL A 10 6.01 -24.46 -2.47
C VAL A 10 6.44 -22.99 -2.42
N GLN A 11 7.07 -22.58 -1.32
CA GLN A 11 7.90 -21.38 -1.31
C GLN A 11 9.15 -21.70 -2.14
N PRO A 12 9.40 -21.05 -3.28
CA PRO A 12 10.69 -21.20 -3.93
C PRO A 12 11.71 -20.43 -3.08
N SER A 13 12.57 -21.19 -2.40
CA SER A 13 13.81 -20.73 -1.80
C SER A 13 14.66 -20.01 -2.86
N GLY A 14 14.73 -18.68 -2.78
CA GLY A 14 15.53 -17.83 -3.66
C GLY A 14 15.89 -16.51 -2.97
N ASN A 15 17.19 -16.32 -2.74
CA ASN A 15 17.88 -15.09 -2.30
C ASN A 15 17.25 -14.24 -1.18
N LEU A 16 17.78 -14.38 0.04
CA LEU A 16 17.60 -13.46 1.17
C LEU A 16 18.40 -12.15 1.02
N LEU A 17 18.46 -11.58 -0.19
CA LEU A 17 18.83 -10.18 -0.32
C LEU A 17 17.51 -9.41 -0.27
N PRO A 18 17.25 -8.59 0.75
CA PRO A 18 16.06 -7.75 0.74
C PRO A 18 16.15 -6.94 -0.54
N GLU A 19 15.24 -7.18 -1.50
CA GLU A 19 15.03 -6.24 -2.58
C GLU A 19 14.84 -4.89 -1.89
N VAL A 20 15.75 -3.96 -2.14
CA VAL A 20 15.65 -2.60 -1.63
C VAL A 20 14.49 -1.98 -2.40
N ARG A 21 13.27 -2.24 -1.92
CA ARG A 21 12.06 -1.61 -2.41
C ARG A 21 12.18 -0.15 -2.05
N GLU A 22 12.45 0.67 -3.05
CA GLU A 22 12.47 2.10 -2.88
C GLU A 22 11.03 2.58 -2.74
N TYR A 23 10.59 2.74 -1.49
CA TYR A 23 9.27 3.25 -1.20
C TYR A 23 9.18 4.73 -1.55
N PRO A 24 8.04 5.19 -2.10
CA PRO A 24 7.85 6.59 -2.41
C PRO A 24 7.96 7.42 -1.13
N LYS A 25 8.81 8.45 -1.13
CA LYS A 25 8.96 9.37 0.01
C LYS A 25 7.76 10.30 0.18
N LYS A 26 6.96 10.46 -0.88
CA LYS A 26 5.80 11.35 -0.93
C LYS A 26 4.63 10.67 -1.63
N ILE A 27 3.43 10.87 -1.10
CA ILE A 27 2.16 10.43 -1.68
C ILE A 27 1.47 11.63 -2.33
N VAL A 28 1.00 11.43 -3.56
CA VAL A 28 0.22 12.43 -4.28
C VAL A 28 -1.25 12.32 -3.88
N ILE A 29 -1.74 13.33 -3.17
CA ILE A 29 -3.14 13.42 -2.76
C ILE A 29 -3.87 14.34 -3.72
N ARG A 30 -4.76 13.76 -4.52
CA ARG A 30 -5.64 14.52 -5.42
C ARG A 30 -6.98 14.73 -4.72
N SER A 31 -7.26 15.96 -4.32
CA SER A 31 -8.53 16.33 -3.69
C SER A 31 -9.21 17.40 -4.52
N GLN A 32 -10.32 17.03 -5.17
CA GLN A 32 -11.10 17.90 -6.04
C GLN A 32 -10.22 18.58 -7.10
N ASN A 33 -9.92 19.88 -6.90
CA ASN A 33 -9.14 20.70 -7.82
C ASN A 33 -7.71 21.02 -7.33
N ARG A 34 -7.24 20.31 -6.30
CA ARG A 34 -5.93 20.53 -5.68
C ARG A 34 -5.12 19.23 -5.65
N ILE A 35 -3.83 19.38 -5.85
CA ILE A 35 -2.85 18.30 -5.73
C ILE A 35 -1.93 18.65 -4.55
N PHE A 36 -1.84 17.75 -3.59
CA PHE A 36 -0.93 17.87 -2.46
C PHE A 36 0.12 16.76 -2.54
N LEU A 37 1.33 17.07 -2.09
CA LEU A 37 2.40 16.10 -1.91
C LEU A 37 2.59 15.91 -0.41
N GLN A 38 2.09 14.79 0.10
CA GLN A 38 2.21 14.45 1.52
C GLN A 38 3.47 13.62 1.75
N THR A 39 4.34 14.02 2.66
CA THR A 39 5.53 13.24 3.03
C THR A 39 5.11 12.01 3.81
N VAL A 40 5.62 10.83 3.44
CA VAL A 40 5.24 9.54 4.08
C VAL A 40 5.62 9.49 5.55
N SER A 41 6.77 10.06 5.91
CA SER A 41 7.24 10.15 7.30
C SER A 41 6.33 10.97 8.23
N GLU A 42 5.44 11.79 7.67
CA GLU A 42 4.48 12.61 8.43
C GLU A 42 3.08 11.95 8.52
N ILE A 43 2.89 10.78 7.89
CA ILE A 43 1.62 10.07 7.92
C ILE A 43 1.56 9.26 9.21
N ASP A 44 0.48 9.46 9.97
CA ASP A 44 0.25 8.76 11.22
C ASP A 44 -0.19 7.31 10.95
N HIS A 45 -1.19 7.15 10.09
CA HIS A 45 -1.69 5.86 9.63
C HIS A 45 -2.57 6.00 8.38
N LEU A 46 -2.81 4.87 7.73
CA LEU A 46 -3.71 4.73 6.59
C LEU A 46 -4.89 3.85 6.96
N THR A 47 -6.09 4.22 6.51
CA THR A 47 -7.31 3.44 6.72
C THR A 47 -7.96 3.11 5.37
N ALA A 48 -8.26 1.83 5.15
CA ALA A 48 -9.05 1.41 3.99
C ALA A 48 -10.51 1.82 4.17
N ALA A 49 -11.06 2.51 3.17
CA ALA A 49 -12.45 2.98 3.15
C ALA A 49 -13.12 2.60 1.81
N ALA A 50 -13.44 1.32 1.65
CA ALA A 50 -13.95 0.73 0.41
C ALA A 50 -13.04 1.01 -0.80
N ASN A 51 -13.49 1.85 -1.75
CA ASN A 51 -12.73 2.23 -2.95
C ASN A 51 -11.80 3.44 -2.74
N TYR A 52 -11.58 3.79 -1.47
CA TYR A 52 -10.76 4.92 -1.07
C TYR A 52 -9.77 4.51 0.01
N VAL A 53 -8.70 5.27 0.11
CA VAL A 53 -7.79 5.24 1.25
C VAL A 53 -7.88 6.60 1.96
N GLN A 54 -8.04 6.54 3.27
CA GLN A 54 -7.94 7.71 4.14
C GLN A 54 -6.51 7.80 4.65
N ILE A 55 -5.90 8.97 4.43
CA ILE A 55 -4.56 9.32 4.88
C ILE A 55 -4.72 10.26 6.07
N HIS A 56 -4.29 9.80 7.24
CA HIS A 56 -4.30 10.60 8.47
C HIS A 56 -2.90 11.16 8.71
N THR A 57 -2.79 12.48 8.83
CA THR A 57 -1.51 13.17 9.04
C THR A 57 -1.73 14.45 9.84
N ASN A 58 -0.98 14.66 10.92
CA ASN A 58 -1.03 15.87 11.74
C ASN A 58 -2.46 16.30 12.15
N GLY A 59 -3.33 15.31 12.44
CA GLY A 59 -4.74 15.56 12.80
C GLY A 59 -5.66 15.96 11.63
N GLN A 60 -5.15 16.01 10.39
CA GLN A 60 -5.94 16.16 9.18
C GLN A 60 -6.22 14.80 8.54
N MET A 61 -7.32 14.73 7.78
CA MET A 61 -7.71 13.54 7.03
C MET A 61 -7.92 13.89 5.57
N PHE A 62 -7.22 13.16 4.71
CA PHE A 62 -7.36 13.26 3.26
C PHE A 62 -7.90 11.94 2.70
N ARG A 63 -8.75 12.04 1.66
CA ARG A 63 -9.31 10.86 1.00
C ARG A 63 -8.85 10.80 -0.44
N ILE A 64 -8.22 9.70 -0.83
CA ILE A 64 -7.82 9.41 -2.22
C ILE A 64 -8.56 8.19 -2.75
N ARG A 65 -8.91 8.21 -4.04
CA ARG A 65 -9.51 7.04 -4.72
C ARG A 65 -8.38 6.09 -5.15
N SER A 66 -8.01 5.19 -4.26
CA SER A 66 -6.96 4.18 -4.45
C SER A 66 -7.23 2.96 -3.55
N THR A 67 -6.34 1.97 -3.57
CA THR A 67 -6.30 0.83 -2.64
C THR A 67 -5.00 0.85 -1.84
N ILE A 68 -4.95 0.17 -0.68
CA ILE A 68 -3.73 0.07 0.13
C ILE A 68 -2.60 -0.60 -0.67
N ASN A 69 -2.89 -1.70 -1.37
CA ASN A 69 -1.91 -2.38 -2.23
C ASN A 69 -1.32 -1.51 -3.36
N ALA A 70 -2.00 -0.44 -3.76
CA ALA A 70 -1.48 0.49 -4.76
C ALA A 70 -0.58 1.58 -4.16
N ILE A 71 -0.55 1.69 -2.83
CA ILE A 71 0.25 2.65 -2.06
C ILE A 71 1.47 1.96 -1.43
N GLU A 72 1.33 0.69 -1.04
CA GLU A 72 2.43 -0.20 -0.64
C GLU A 72 3.42 -0.47 -1.78
#